data_AF-A0A5F9CL46-F1
#
_entry.id   AF-A0A5F9CL46-F1
#
_cell.length_a   1.000
_cell.length_b   1.000
_cell.length_c   1.000
_cell.angle_alpha   90.00
_cell.angle_beta   90.00
_cell.angle_gamma   90.00
#
_symmetry.space_group_name_H-M   'P 1'
#
loop_
_entity.id
_entity.type
_entity.pdbx_description
1 polymer ?
#
loop_
_entity_poly.entity_id
_entity_poly.type
_entity_poly.pdbx_seq_one_letter_code
_entity_poly.pdbx_strand_id
1 'polypeptide(L)'
;MSKDVNNASGDHGDAASLGVINSAYSHSSLPQSTGHAGEPFATYFDEKIPIPEEQHSCFSFRKLWAFTGPGFLMSIAYLDPGNIESDLQSGAVAGKLLWVLLLATIVGLLLQRLAARLGVVTGLHLAEVCHRHYPKVPRIILWLMVELAIIGSDMQEVIGSAIAINLLSIGRVPLWGGVLITIADTFVFLFLDKYGLRKLEAFFGFLITLMALTFGYEYVTVRPSQSQVLRGMFVPSCSGCRTPQIEQAVGIVGAVIMPHNMYLHSALVKSRQVNRANKQEVREANKYFFVESCIALFVSFIINVFVVSVFAEAFFEKTNQQVVDVCRNSSSPYTGLFPEDNSTLAVDIYKGGVVLGCYFGPATLYIWAVGILAAGQSSTMTGTYSGQFVMEGFLNLKWSRFARVILTRSIAIIPTLLVSVFQDVEHLTGMNDFLNVLQSLQLPFALIPILTFTSLRPVMNDFANGIGWRIAGGILVLIVCSINMYFVVVYVRELGHVALYVVAAVVSVAYLGFVFYLGWQCLIALGMSFLDCGHTVSISKTLLTEDANSGYTK
;
A
#
# COMPACT_ATOMS: atom_id res chain seq x y z
N MET A 1 -40.23 69.82 -36.25
CA MET A 1 -41.70 69.71 -36.45
C MET A 1 -41.91 69.01 -37.78
N SER A 2 -42.57 67.84 -37.73
CA SER A 2 -42.96 66.88 -38.80
C SER A 2 -41.82 66.13 -39.53
N LYS A 3 -41.65 64.80 -39.40
CA LYS A 3 -42.47 63.57 -39.60
C LYS A 3 -42.54 63.04 -41.05
N ASP A 4 -41.99 61.82 -41.15
CA ASP A 4 -42.47 60.61 -41.85
C ASP A 4 -42.38 60.45 -43.39
N VAL A 5 -41.85 59.27 -43.78
CA VAL A 5 -42.42 58.21 -44.67
C VAL A 5 -41.45 57.68 -45.76
N ASN A 6 -41.21 56.34 -45.69
CA ASN A 6 -40.98 55.26 -46.69
C ASN A 6 -40.46 55.63 -48.12
N ASN A 7 -39.63 54.83 -48.82
CA ASN A 7 -39.74 53.40 -49.09
C ASN A 7 -38.52 52.91 -49.93
N ALA A 8 -38.20 51.62 -49.76
CA ALA A 8 -37.74 50.64 -50.76
C ALA A 8 -36.41 50.76 -51.57
N SER A 9 -35.65 49.65 -51.44
CA SER A 9 -34.98 48.84 -52.48
C SER A 9 -33.64 49.27 -53.09
N GLY A 10 -32.69 48.32 -53.06
CA GLY A 10 -31.82 48.06 -54.22
C GLY A 10 -30.31 48.12 -54.00
N ASP A 11 -29.80 47.10 -53.31
CA ASP A 11 -28.49 46.45 -53.38
C ASP A 11 -27.19 47.24 -53.72
N HIS A 12 -26.22 47.11 -52.82
CA HIS A 12 -24.94 47.81 -52.78
C HIS A 12 -23.80 46.99 -53.41
N GLY A 13 -22.85 47.73 -54.00
CA GLY A 13 -21.56 47.23 -54.48
C GLY A 13 -20.45 47.15 -53.42
N ASP A 14 -19.25 47.10 -53.98
CA ASP A 14 -17.92 46.80 -53.43
C ASP A 14 -17.44 47.47 -52.13
N ALA A 15 -16.44 46.78 -51.54
CA ALA A 15 -15.23 47.27 -50.86
C ALA A 15 -15.21 47.54 -49.33
N ALA A 16 -14.30 46.79 -48.69
CA ALA A 16 -13.38 47.12 -47.59
C ALA A 16 -13.89 47.69 -46.24
N SER A 17 -13.53 47.03 -45.12
CA SER A 17 -12.80 47.63 -43.97
C SER A 17 -12.72 46.70 -42.73
N LEU A 18 -11.78 47.02 -41.84
CA LEU A 18 -11.39 46.34 -40.60
C LEU A 18 -12.50 46.25 -39.52
N GLY A 19 -12.43 45.19 -38.70
CA GLY A 19 -12.61 45.32 -37.23
C GLY A 19 -13.54 44.33 -36.50
N VAL A 20 -12.94 43.48 -35.64
CA VAL A 20 -13.30 43.23 -34.22
C VAL A 20 -14.64 42.50 -33.85
N ILE A 21 -14.45 41.30 -33.23
CA ILE A 21 -15.22 40.60 -32.15
C ILE A 21 -16.45 39.68 -32.45
N ASN A 22 -16.17 38.38 -32.27
CA ASN A 22 -16.88 37.23 -31.65
C ASN A 22 -18.26 36.65 -32.07
N SER A 23 -18.18 35.31 -32.18
CA SER A 23 -19.08 34.22 -31.77
C SER A 23 -20.29 33.86 -32.62
N ALA A 24 -20.23 32.70 -33.29
CA ALA A 24 -21.25 31.64 -33.24
C ALA A 24 -20.83 30.40 -34.05
N TYR A 25 -20.95 29.24 -33.40
CA TYR A 25 -21.17 27.88 -33.91
C TYR A 25 -21.38 27.65 -35.42
N SER A 26 -20.67 26.66 -35.98
CA SER A 26 -21.31 25.53 -36.69
C SER A 26 -20.35 24.38 -36.96
N HIS A 27 -20.76 23.21 -36.47
CA HIS A 27 -20.15 21.90 -36.66
C HIS A 27 -20.19 21.46 -38.12
N SER A 28 -19.14 20.80 -38.60
CA SER A 28 -19.26 19.77 -39.64
C SER A 28 -18.76 18.43 -39.09
N SER A 29 -19.71 17.51 -38.99
CA SER A 29 -19.59 16.15 -38.47
C SER A 29 -19.14 15.19 -39.58
N LEU A 30 -18.12 14.38 -39.29
CA LEU A 30 -17.84 13.16 -40.04
C LEU A 30 -18.62 11.99 -39.40
N PRO A 31 -19.18 11.03 -40.17
CA PRO A 31 -20.13 10.05 -39.66
C PRO A 31 -19.43 8.99 -38.78
N GLN A 32 -19.99 8.74 -37.60
CA GLN A 32 -19.64 7.61 -36.75
C GLN A 32 -20.14 6.30 -37.38
N SER A 33 -19.24 5.34 -37.58
CA SER A 33 -19.61 3.94 -37.80
C SER A 33 -20.16 3.35 -36.49
N THR A 34 -21.40 2.89 -36.54
CA THR A 34 -22.06 2.09 -35.50
C THR A 34 -21.40 0.72 -35.40
N GLY A 35 -20.52 0.55 -34.41
CA GLY A 35 -19.96 -0.75 -34.00
C GLY A 35 -19.99 -0.83 -32.48
N HIS A 36 -20.81 -1.75 -31.96
CA HIS A 36 -20.95 -2.20 -30.57
C HIS A 36 -20.31 -1.32 -29.48
N ALA A 37 -21.16 -0.64 -28.72
CA ALA A 37 -20.82 -0.04 -27.43
C ALA A 37 -20.38 -1.13 -26.44
N GLY A 38 -19.09 -1.46 -26.45
CA GLY A 38 -18.42 -1.96 -25.26
C GLY A 38 -18.32 -0.82 -24.26
N GLU A 39 -18.56 -1.09 -22.98
CA GLU A 39 -18.34 -0.12 -21.91
C GLU A 39 -17.01 0.61 -22.11
N PRO A 40 -16.97 1.95 -21.94
CA PRO A 40 -15.70 2.65 -21.99
C PRO A 40 -14.79 2.04 -20.93
N PHE A 41 -13.65 1.50 -21.39
CA PHE A 41 -12.57 0.98 -20.56
C PHE A 41 -11.99 2.12 -19.75
N ALA A 42 -12.68 2.49 -18.68
CA ALA A 42 -12.28 3.60 -17.86
C ALA A 42 -11.02 3.17 -17.12
N THR A 43 -9.97 3.98 -17.17
CA THR A 43 -8.93 3.93 -16.13
C THR A 43 -9.37 4.82 -14.99
N TYR A 44 -8.89 4.57 -13.77
CA TYR A 44 -9.27 5.33 -12.57
C TYR A 44 -8.98 6.86 -12.67
N PHE A 45 -8.32 7.31 -13.74
CA PHE A 45 -7.84 8.67 -13.96
C PHE A 45 -8.33 9.33 -15.25
N ASP A 46 -9.48 8.93 -15.80
CA ASP A 46 -10.02 9.57 -17.01
C ASP A 46 -10.28 11.08 -16.79
N GLU A 47 -10.64 11.47 -15.56
CA GLU A 47 -10.60 12.87 -15.08
C GLU A 47 -9.50 13.07 -14.05
N LYS A 48 -8.38 13.64 -14.48
CA LYS A 48 -7.30 14.07 -13.57
C LYS A 48 -7.66 15.40 -12.90
N ILE A 49 -7.30 15.54 -11.64
CA ILE A 49 -7.58 16.77 -10.88
C ILE A 49 -6.67 17.91 -11.37
N PRO A 50 -7.24 19.04 -11.85
CA PRO A 50 -6.46 20.20 -12.25
C PRO A 50 -5.85 20.89 -11.03
N ILE A 51 -4.61 21.37 -11.17
CA ILE A 51 -3.90 22.09 -10.11
C ILE A 51 -4.20 23.58 -10.26
N PRO A 52 -4.59 24.28 -9.18
CA PRO A 52 -4.78 25.73 -9.25
C PRO A 52 -3.44 26.44 -9.54
N GLU A 53 -3.42 27.25 -10.59
CA GLU A 53 -2.29 28.11 -10.93
C GLU A 53 -2.30 29.33 -9.99
N GLU A 54 -1.28 29.43 -9.13
CA GLU A 54 -1.04 30.62 -8.30
C GLU A 54 0.34 31.18 -8.65
N GLN A 55 0.37 32.41 -9.14
CA GLN A 55 1.58 33.18 -9.42
C GLN A 55 2.20 33.62 -8.09
N HIS A 56 3.32 33.00 -7.73
CA HIS A 56 4.21 33.36 -6.63
C HIS A 56 3.68 33.13 -5.19
N SER A 57 3.74 31.87 -4.74
CA SER A 57 3.94 31.56 -3.32
C SER A 57 4.90 30.38 -3.16
N CYS A 58 5.81 30.47 -2.17
CA CYS A 58 6.74 29.38 -1.83
C CYS A 58 5.99 28.13 -1.31
N PHE A 59 4.78 28.30 -0.77
CA PHE A 59 3.91 27.23 -0.30
C PHE A 59 2.45 27.71 -0.25
N SER A 60 1.52 26.95 -0.83
CA SER A 60 0.09 27.25 -0.82
C SER A 60 -0.71 26.10 -0.24
N PHE A 61 -1.52 26.37 0.78
CA PHE A 61 -2.42 25.39 1.38
C PHE A 61 -3.53 24.95 0.41
N ARG A 62 -3.95 25.83 -0.51
CA ARG A 62 -4.92 25.49 -1.56
C ARG A 62 -4.33 24.50 -2.56
N LYS A 63 -3.07 24.70 -2.95
CA LYS A 63 -2.32 23.72 -3.75
C LYS A 63 -2.10 22.42 -2.98
N LEU A 64 -1.73 22.49 -1.70
CA LEU A 64 -1.58 21.30 -0.87
C LEU A 64 -2.87 20.47 -0.87
N TRP A 65 -4.03 21.08 -0.64
CA TRP A 65 -5.34 20.41 -0.71
C TRP A 65 -5.64 19.82 -2.09
N ALA A 66 -5.20 20.47 -3.17
CA ALA A 66 -5.30 19.92 -4.52
C ALA A 66 -4.49 18.63 -4.68
N PHE A 67 -3.28 18.59 -4.10
CA PHE A 67 -2.41 17.42 -4.13
C PHE A 67 -2.81 16.34 -3.10
N THR A 68 -3.46 16.70 -1.99
CA THR A 68 -3.93 15.77 -0.95
C THR A 68 -4.88 14.72 -1.53
N GLY A 69 -4.60 13.46 -1.22
CA GLY A 69 -5.32 12.26 -1.65
C GLY A 69 -4.35 11.06 -1.72
N PRO A 70 -3.45 10.99 -2.72
CA PRO A 70 -2.55 9.87 -2.95
C PRO A 70 -1.73 9.41 -1.73
N GLY A 71 -1.24 10.33 -0.92
CA GLY A 71 -0.48 10.02 0.30
C GLY A 71 -1.33 9.38 1.39
N PHE A 72 -2.58 9.81 1.56
CA PHE A 72 -3.52 9.19 2.51
C PHE A 72 -4.01 7.82 2.04
N LEU A 73 -4.22 7.65 0.73
CA LEU A 73 -4.54 6.34 0.16
C LEU A 73 -3.38 5.35 0.35
N MET A 74 -2.14 5.81 0.15
CA MET A 74 -0.94 5.02 0.41
C MET A 74 -0.78 4.68 1.90
N SER A 75 -1.14 5.59 2.81
CA SER A 75 -0.95 5.38 4.24
C SER A 75 -1.91 4.37 4.84
N ILE A 76 -3.02 4.03 4.17
CA ILE A 76 -3.93 2.96 4.60
C ILE A 76 -3.24 1.60 4.66
N ALA A 77 -2.31 1.34 3.74
CA ALA A 77 -1.50 0.13 3.78
C ALA A 77 -0.54 0.06 5.00
N TYR A 78 -0.45 1.12 5.81
CA TYR A 78 0.25 1.10 7.09
C TYR A 78 -0.70 0.86 8.28
N LEU A 79 -2.00 0.74 8.01
CA LEU A 79 -3.09 0.61 8.99
C LEU A 79 -3.97 -0.61 8.70
N ASP A 80 -3.51 -1.52 7.83
CA ASP A 80 -4.25 -2.72 7.50
C ASP A 80 -4.20 -3.74 8.66
N PRO A 81 -5.11 -4.73 8.70
CA PRO A 81 -5.11 -5.73 9.77
C PRO A 81 -3.78 -6.46 9.94
N GLY A 82 -3.03 -6.71 8.86
CA GLY A 82 -1.72 -7.33 8.91
C GLY A 82 -0.70 -6.50 9.73
N ASN A 83 -0.63 -5.19 9.48
CA ASN A 83 0.22 -4.28 10.25
C ASN A 83 -0.27 -4.13 11.69
N ILE A 84 -1.58 -3.96 11.92
CA ILE A 84 -2.15 -3.87 13.26
C ILE A 84 -1.85 -5.12 14.10
N GLU A 85 -1.87 -6.31 13.49
CA GLU A 85 -1.53 -7.55 14.20
C GLU A 85 -0.04 -7.61 14.58
N SER A 86 0.86 -7.28 13.64
CA SER A 86 2.29 -7.20 13.91
C SER A 86 2.61 -6.17 15.01
N ASP A 87 1.94 -5.02 15.00
CA ASP A 87 2.07 -3.98 16.01
C ASP A 87 1.59 -4.45 17.38
N LEU A 88 0.41 -5.09 17.45
CA LEU A 88 -0.13 -5.69 18.67
C LEU A 88 0.81 -6.76 19.25
N GLN A 89 1.35 -7.64 18.41
CA GLN A 89 2.31 -8.67 18.83
C GLN A 89 3.61 -8.05 19.33
N SER A 90 4.08 -6.98 18.69
CA SER A 90 5.26 -6.26 19.13
C SER A 90 5.07 -5.64 20.52
N GLY A 91 3.89 -5.10 20.80
CA GLY A 91 3.52 -4.59 22.12
C GLY A 91 3.55 -5.69 23.18
N ALA A 92 2.96 -6.85 22.88
CA ALA A 92 2.86 -7.97 23.81
C ALA A 92 4.22 -8.62 24.13
N VAL A 93 5.04 -8.91 23.12
CA VAL A 93 6.30 -9.65 23.29
C VAL A 93 7.45 -8.73 23.71
N ALA A 94 7.46 -7.51 23.21
CA ALA A 94 8.61 -6.62 23.33
C ALA A 94 8.17 -5.15 23.32
N GLY A 95 7.53 -4.69 24.40
CA GLY A 95 7.15 -3.30 24.65
C GLY A 95 8.28 -2.25 24.59
N LYS A 96 9.47 -2.63 24.12
CA LYS A 96 10.65 -1.80 23.82
C LYS A 96 10.95 -1.67 22.31
N LEU A 97 10.13 -2.21 21.40
CA LEU A 97 10.36 -2.15 19.94
C LEU A 97 9.76 -0.93 19.24
N LEU A 98 9.18 0.03 19.98
CA LEU A 98 8.62 1.26 19.42
C LEU A 98 9.63 2.06 18.56
N TRP A 99 10.92 2.03 18.89
CA TRP A 99 11.97 2.65 18.07
C TRP A 99 12.14 1.98 16.70
N VAL A 100 11.89 0.66 16.61
CA VAL A 100 11.92 -0.09 15.34
C VAL A 100 10.74 0.34 14.47
N LEU A 101 9.54 0.46 15.05
CA LEU A 101 8.37 0.97 14.34
C LEU A 101 8.61 2.39 13.80
N LEU A 102 9.18 3.29 14.61
CA LEU A 102 9.53 4.64 14.19
C LEU A 102 10.56 4.62 13.04
N LEU A 103 11.63 3.83 13.18
CA LEU A 103 12.65 3.69 12.15
C LEU A 103 12.09 3.10 10.86
N ALA A 104 11.28 2.05 10.96
CA ALA A 104 10.62 1.40 9.83
C ALA A 104 9.69 2.38 9.11
N THR A 105 8.95 3.21 9.85
CA THR A 105 8.08 4.24 9.26
C THR A 105 8.88 5.35 8.56
N ILE A 106 10.00 5.79 9.15
CA ILE A 106 10.90 6.76 8.50
C ILE A 106 11.45 6.15 7.21
N VAL A 107 11.98 4.94 7.25
CA VAL A 107 12.50 4.24 6.07
C VAL A 107 11.39 4.05 5.02
N GLY A 108 10.18 3.68 5.45
CA GLY A 108 8.99 3.60 4.63
C GLY A 108 8.70 4.90 3.91
N LEU A 109 8.66 6.03 4.62
CA LEU A 109 8.49 7.36 4.03
C LEU A 109 9.56 7.68 2.98
N LEU A 110 10.83 7.29 3.23
CA LEU A 110 11.91 7.51 2.26
C LEU A 110 11.72 6.67 0.98
N LEU A 111 11.30 5.42 1.12
CA LEU A 111 10.99 4.53 0.00
C LEU A 111 9.76 5.02 -0.78
N GLN A 112 8.72 5.44 -0.07
CA GLN A 112 7.51 6.00 -0.65
C GLN A 112 7.78 7.31 -1.40
N ARG A 113 8.71 8.13 -0.90
CA ARG A 113 9.20 9.30 -1.64
C ARG A 113 9.86 8.90 -2.97
N LEU A 114 10.63 7.82 -3.01
CA LEU A 114 11.21 7.32 -4.26
C LEU A 114 10.12 6.85 -5.23
N ALA A 115 9.10 6.15 -4.73
CA ALA A 115 7.94 5.72 -5.52
C ALA A 115 7.16 6.88 -6.13
N ALA A 116 6.80 7.86 -5.31
CA ALA A 116 6.12 9.06 -5.75
C ALA A 116 6.95 9.82 -6.81
N ARG A 117 8.26 10.01 -6.55
CA ARG A 117 9.15 10.71 -7.50
C ARG A 117 9.24 10.01 -8.85
N LEU A 118 9.32 8.68 -8.86
CA LEU A 118 9.34 7.91 -10.10
C LEU A 118 8.07 8.18 -10.91
N GLY A 119 6.89 8.10 -10.27
CA GLY A 119 5.60 8.34 -10.91
C GLY A 119 5.43 9.77 -11.44
N VAL A 120 5.84 10.77 -10.66
CA VAL A 120 5.74 12.19 -11.02
C VAL A 120 6.67 12.55 -12.18
N VAL A 121 7.93 12.09 -12.14
CA VAL A 121 8.96 12.45 -13.13
C VAL A 121 8.72 11.73 -14.45
N THR A 122 8.54 10.40 -14.42
CA THR A 122 8.42 9.60 -15.64
C THR A 122 7.00 9.67 -16.23
N GLY A 123 6.00 9.94 -15.40
CA GLY A 123 4.61 9.81 -15.78
C GLY A 123 4.13 8.37 -15.92
N LEU A 124 4.98 7.40 -15.58
CA LEU A 124 4.73 5.97 -15.59
C LEU A 124 4.81 5.46 -14.15
N HIS A 125 3.98 4.49 -13.79
CA HIS A 125 4.11 3.84 -12.49
C HIS A 125 5.17 2.73 -12.55
N LEU A 126 5.62 2.26 -11.38
CA LEU A 126 6.74 1.33 -11.26
C LEU A 126 6.57 0.06 -12.13
N ALA A 127 5.36 -0.50 -12.18
CA ALA A 127 5.07 -1.67 -13.01
C ALA A 127 5.21 -1.41 -14.53
N GLU A 128 4.78 -0.23 -15.04
CA GLU A 128 4.98 0.18 -16.43
C GLU A 128 6.48 0.33 -16.76
N VAL A 129 7.24 0.93 -15.83
CA VAL A 129 8.70 1.08 -15.98
C VAL A 129 9.39 -0.28 -16.01
N CYS A 130 8.99 -1.20 -15.11
CA CYS A 130 9.47 -2.58 -15.09
C CYS A 130 9.16 -3.29 -16.42
N HIS A 131 7.98 -3.08 -16.99
CA HIS A 131 7.59 -3.70 -18.26
C HIS A 131 8.47 -3.28 -19.43
N ARG A 132 8.87 -2.00 -19.47
CA ARG A 132 9.71 -1.43 -20.52
C ARG A 132 11.18 -1.83 -20.40
N HIS A 133 11.69 -2.02 -19.18
CA HIS A 133 13.12 -2.26 -18.95
C HIS A 133 13.48 -3.73 -18.75
N TYR A 134 12.62 -4.54 -18.13
CA TYR A 134 12.90 -5.94 -17.89
C TYR A 134 12.47 -6.84 -19.06
N PRO A 135 13.28 -7.85 -19.43
CA PRO A 135 12.88 -8.82 -20.44
C PRO A 135 11.70 -9.68 -19.95
N LYS A 136 11.03 -10.35 -20.89
CA LYS A 136 9.74 -11.05 -20.65
C LYS A 136 9.76 -12.00 -19.45
N VAL A 137 10.82 -12.79 -19.28
CA VAL A 137 10.89 -13.82 -18.22
C VAL A 137 11.00 -13.19 -16.82
N PRO A 138 12.03 -12.39 -16.50
CA PRO A 138 12.10 -11.65 -15.23
C PRO A 138 10.85 -10.81 -14.94
N ARG A 139 10.27 -10.19 -15.97
CA ARG A 139 9.05 -9.39 -15.84
C ARG A 139 7.86 -10.20 -15.36
N ILE A 140 7.63 -11.39 -15.93
CA ILE A 140 6.51 -12.26 -15.54
C ILE A 140 6.73 -12.83 -14.13
N ILE A 141 7.97 -13.23 -13.80
CA ILE A 141 8.30 -13.69 -12.44
C ILE A 141 8.06 -12.56 -11.43
N LEU A 142 8.50 -11.35 -11.74
CA LEU A 142 8.29 -10.19 -10.88
C LEU A 142 6.82 -9.85 -10.70
N TRP A 143 6.02 -9.93 -11.77
CA TRP A 143 4.56 -9.79 -11.69
C TRP A 143 3.95 -10.83 -10.76
N LEU A 144 4.29 -12.12 -10.92
CA LEU A 144 3.77 -13.19 -10.07
C LEU A 144 4.08 -12.93 -8.60
N MET A 145 5.31 -12.51 -8.28
CA MET A 145 5.73 -12.22 -6.91
C MET A 145 4.94 -11.06 -6.29
N VAL A 146 4.74 -9.98 -7.04
CA VAL A 146 3.94 -8.83 -6.55
C VAL A 146 2.45 -9.19 -6.43
N GLU A 147 1.92 -9.99 -7.35
CA GLU A 147 0.53 -10.47 -7.29
C GLU A 147 0.31 -11.38 -6.08
N LEU A 148 1.27 -12.26 -5.77
CA LEU A 148 1.25 -13.08 -4.55
C LEU A 148 1.27 -12.20 -3.28
N ALA A 149 2.03 -11.11 -3.27
CA ALA A 149 2.02 -10.16 -2.17
C ALA A 149 0.65 -9.48 -2.00
N ILE A 150 -0.02 -9.13 -3.10
CA ILE A 150 -1.36 -8.53 -3.06
C ILE A 150 -2.39 -9.53 -2.55
N ILE A 151 -2.40 -10.75 -3.07
CA ILE A 151 -3.29 -11.83 -2.59
C ILE A 151 -3.06 -12.09 -1.10
N GLY A 152 -1.80 -12.08 -0.66
CA GLY A 152 -1.47 -12.25 0.75
C GLY A 152 -2.09 -11.15 1.62
N SER A 153 -1.97 -9.89 1.24
CA SER A 153 -2.57 -8.76 1.98
C SER A 153 -4.10 -8.80 1.94
N ASP A 154 -4.69 -9.14 0.78
CA ASP A 154 -6.13 -9.38 0.63
C ASP A 154 -6.64 -10.47 1.60
N MET A 155 -5.85 -11.54 1.84
CA MET A 155 -6.19 -12.57 2.82
C MET A 155 -6.18 -12.03 4.26
N GLN A 156 -5.15 -11.27 4.66
CA GLN A 156 -5.06 -10.68 6.01
C GLN A 156 -6.24 -9.78 6.32
N GLU A 157 -6.70 -9.05 5.32
CA GLU A 157 -7.91 -8.25 5.40
C GLU A 157 -9.17 -9.09 5.61
N VAL A 158 -9.36 -10.14 4.80
CA VAL A 158 -10.56 -10.98 4.91
C VAL A 158 -10.61 -11.62 6.30
N ILE A 159 -9.46 -12.04 6.83
CA ILE A 159 -9.31 -12.55 8.20
C ILE A 159 -9.70 -11.46 9.22
N GLY A 160 -9.11 -10.26 9.12
CA GLY A 160 -9.38 -9.15 10.05
C GLY A 160 -10.86 -8.72 10.07
N SER A 161 -11.46 -8.54 8.90
CA SER A 161 -12.88 -8.20 8.75
C SER A 161 -13.81 -9.31 9.29
N ALA A 162 -13.49 -10.58 9.03
CA ALA A 162 -14.27 -11.70 9.57
C ALA A 162 -14.19 -11.78 11.10
N ILE A 163 -13.00 -11.55 11.67
CA ILE A 163 -12.78 -11.46 13.12
C ILE A 163 -13.58 -10.30 13.72
N ALA A 164 -13.53 -9.12 13.09
CA ALA A 164 -14.29 -7.96 13.55
C ALA A 164 -15.81 -8.23 13.56
N ILE A 165 -16.35 -8.83 12.51
CA ILE A 165 -17.78 -9.20 12.44
C ILE A 165 -18.13 -10.24 13.52
N ASN A 166 -17.26 -11.22 13.75
CA ASN A 166 -17.46 -12.21 14.81
C ASN A 166 -17.52 -11.56 16.20
N LEU A 167 -16.58 -10.67 16.51
CA LEU A 167 -16.55 -9.93 17.78
C LEU A 167 -17.77 -9.00 17.95
N LEU A 168 -18.15 -8.25 16.91
CA LEU A 168 -19.33 -7.37 16.91
C LEU A 168 -20.64 -8.15 17.12
N SER A 169 -20.72 -9.37 16.61
CA SER A 169 -21.91 -10.22 16.72
C SER A 169 -21.99 -11.04 18.01
N ILE A 170 -21.00 -10.91 18.92
CA ILE A 170 -20.85 -11.72 20.13
C ILE A 170 -20.79 -13.22 19.78
N GLY A 171 -20.05 -13.55 18.72
CA GLY A 171 -19.92 -14.93 18.23
C GLY A 171 -21.17 -15.51 17.55
N ARG A 172 -22.24 -14.74 17.33
CA ARG A 172 -23.42 -15.22 16.59
C ARG A 172 -23.12 -15.48 15.11
N VAL A 173 -22.26 -14.66 14.51
CA VAL A 173 -21.76 -14.88 13.16
C VAL A 173 -20.44 -15.64 13.27
N PRO A 174 -20.36 -16.91 12.84
CA PRO A 174 -19.10 -17.66 12.86
C PRO A 174 -18.10 -17.05 11.85
N LEU A 175 -16.81 -17.36 12.02
CA LEU A 175 -15.75 -16.78 11.18
C LEU A 175 -15.97 -17.02 9.69
N TRP A 176 -16.35 -18.24 9.28
CA TRP A 176 -16.69 -18.53 7.88
C TRP A 176 -17.85 -17.68 7.36
N GLY A 177 -18.82 -17.34 8.22
CA GLY A 177 -19.91 -16.43 7.91
C GLY A 177 -19.42 -15.00 7.71
N GLY A 178 -18.49 -14.56 8.55
CA GLY A 178 -17.78 -13.28 8.39
C GLY A 178 -17.03 -13.20 7.05
N VAL A 179 -16.31 -14.25 6.69
CA VAL A 179 -15.60 -14.38 5.39
C VAL A 179 -16.55 -14.33 4.19
N LEU A 180 -17.78 -14.86 4.31
CA LEU A 180 -18.77 -14.72 3.23
C LEU A 180 -19.34 -13.31 3.15
N ILE A 181 -19.49 -12.62 4.29
CA ILE A 181 -19.97 -11.23 4.33
C ILE A 181 -18.97 -10.28 3.66
N THR A 182 -17.66 -10.55 3.73
CA THR A 182 -16.67 -9.73 3.02
C THR A 182 -16.86 -9.79 1.51
N ILE A 183 -17.47 -10.81 0.91
CA ILE A 183 -17.83 -10.75 -0.52
C ILE A 183 -18.72 -9.53 -0.83
N ALA A 184 -19.56 -9.11 0.12
CA ALA A 184 -20.38 -7.91 -0.02
C ALA A 184 -19.55 -6.62 -0.06
N ASP A 185 -18.41 -6.54 0.63
CA ASP A 185 -17.53 -5.36 0.61
C ASP A 185 -17.00 -5.07 -0.80
N THR A 186 -16.79 -6.13 -1.57
CA THR A 186 -16.25 -6.05 -2.92
C THR A 186 -17.27 -5.37 -3.84
N PHE A 187 -18.56 -5.65 -3.64
CA PHE A 187 -19.64 -4.96 -4.33
C PHE A 187 -19.80 -3.51 -3.88
N VAL A 188 -19.64 -3.23 -2.58
CA VAL A 188 -19.65 -1.86 -2.04
C VAL A 188 -18.53 -1.03 -2.66
N PHE A 189 -17.32 -1.59 -2.74
CA PHE A 189 -16.19 -0.93 -3.39
C PHE A 189 -16.46 -0.62 -4.86
N LEU A 190 -16.92 -1.61 -5.63
CA LEU A 190 -17.25 -1.41 -7.06
C LEU A 190 -18.31 -0.33 -7.26
N PHE A 191 -19.26 -0.20 -6.33
CA PHE A 191 -20.25 0.86 -6.35
C PHE A 191 -19.62 2.22 -6.03
N LEU A 192 -18.76 2.30 -5.03
CA LEU A 192 -18.05 3.53 -4.62
C LEU A 192 -17.08 4.04 -5.71
N ASP A 193 -16.43 3.13 -6.43
CA ASP A 193 -15.51 3.43 -7.55
C ASP A 193 -16.18 4.29 -8.64
N LYS A 194 -17.51 4.18 -8.79
CA LYS A 194 -18.31 4.96 -9.76
C LYS A 194 -18.48 6.44 -9.37
N TYR A 195 -18.25 6.81 -8.11
CA TYR A 195 -18.56 8.15 -7.59
C TYR A 195 -17.42 9.19 -7.77
N GLY A 196 -16.30 8.80 -8.38
CA GLY A 196 -15.19 9.67 -8.72
C GLY A 196 -14.14 9.83 -7.61
N LEU A 197 -12.93 10.23 -8.01
CA LEU A 197 -11.71 10.18 -7.18
C LEU A 197 -11.82 10.99 -5.87
N ARG A 198 -12.36 12.22 -5.91
CA ARG A 198 -12.44 13.09 -4.72
C ARG A 198 -13.36 12.55 -3.63
N LYS A 199 -14.50 11.94 -4.00
CA LYS A 199 -15.43 11.36 -3.03
C LYS A 199 -14.84 10.11 -2.39
N LEU A 200 -14.10 9.35 -3.19
CA LEU A 200 -13.41 8.16 -2.72
C LEU A 200 -12.24 8.50 -1.78
N GLU A 201 -11.44 9.53 -2.10
CA GLU A 201 -10.44 10.09 -1.17
C GLU A 201 -11.07 10.55 0.16
N ALA A 202 -12.26 11.18 0.11
CA ALA A 202 -12.98 11.59 1.32
C ALA A 202 -13.49 10.39 2.14
N PHE A 203 -13.96 9.33 1.49
CA PHE A 203 -14.37 8.09 2.16
C PHE A 203 -13.20 7.43 2.89
N PHE A 204 -12.02 7.37 2.27
CA PHE A 204 -10.82 6.91 2.95
C PHE A 204 -10.41 7.80 4.12
N GLY A 205 -10.48 9.12 3.96
CA GLY A 205 -10.27 10.05 5.06
C GLY A 205 -11.20 9.80 6.25
N PHE A 206 -12.46 9.42 5.98
CA PHE A 206 -13.41 8.99 7.01
C PHE A 206 -12.97 7.70 7.70
N LEU A 207 -12.56 6.66 6.96
CA LEU A 207 -12.08 5.40 7.57
C LEU A 207 -10.82 5.60 8.42
N ILE A 208 -9.86 6.40 7.96
CA ILE A 208 -8.65 6.75 8.73
C ILE A 208 -9.02 7.51 10.01
N THR A 209 -9.96 8.45 9.91
CA THR A 209 -10.45 9.20 11.09
C THR A 209 -11.15 8.26 12.07
N LEU A 210 -11.95 7.31 11.58
CA LEU A 210 -12.61 6.31 12.41
C LEU A 210 -11.58 5.48 13.17
N MET A 211 -10.54 4.96 12.50
CA MET A 211 -9.44 4.23 13.14
C MET A 211 -8.69 5.09 14.17
N ALA A 212 -8.40 6.35 13.85
CA ALA A 212 -7.73 7.27 14.77
C ALA A 212 -8.56 7.52 16.03
N LEU A 213 -9.89 7.63 15.90
CA LEU A 213 -10.80 7.82 17.02
C LEU A 213 -10.98 6.55 17.85
N THR A 214 -11.13 5.38 17.22
CA THR A 214 -11.31 4.11 17.94
C THR A 214 -10.04 3.74 18.70
N PHE A 215 -8.89 3.67 18.03
CA PHE A 215 -7.64 3.31 18.68
C PHE A 215 -7.12 4.41 19.61
N GLY A 216 -7.42 5.68 19.31
CA GLY A 216 -7.16 6.79 20.22
C GLY A 216 -8.00 6.72 21.51
N TYR A 217 -9.26 6.30 21.42
CA TYR A 217 -10.10 6.07 22.60
C TYR A 217 -9.54 4.95 23.48
N GLU A 218 -9.10 3.84 22.89
CA GLU A 218 -8.42 2.75 23.61
C GLU A 218 -7.18 3.27 24.34
N TYR A 219 -6.32 4.04 23.66
CA TYR A 219 -5.12 4.61 24.25
C TYR A 219 -5.42 5.51 25.47
N VAL A 220 -6.44 6.37 25.37
CA VAL A 220 -6.84 7.26 26.47
C VAL A 220 -7.47 6.48 27.63
N THR A 221 -8.17 5.38 27.35
CA THR A 221 -8.85 4.55 28.36
C THR A 221 -7.86 3.69 29.13
N VAL A 222 -6.91 3.06 28.42
CA VAL A 222 -5.86 2.20 28.99
C VAL A 222 -4.82 3.02 29.76
N ARG A 223 -4.61 4.29 29.39
CA ARG A 223 -3.67 5.23 30.03
C ARG A 223 -2.24 4.65 30.18
N PRO A 224 -1.61 4.22 29.07
CA PRO A 224 -0.24 3.75 29.13
C PRO A 224 0.69 4.88 29.60
N SER A 225 1.79 4.51 30.26
CA SER A 225 2.71 5.48 30.83
C SER A 225 3.46 6.26 29.74
N GLN A 226 3.16 7.56 29.60
CA GLN A 226 3.68 8.41 28.52
C GLN A 226 5.22 8.51 28.53
N SER A 227 5.83 8.45 29.72
CA SER A 227 7.29 8.42 29.89
C SER A 227 7.91 7.17 29.24
N GLN A 228 7.29 6.00 29.39
CA GLN A 228 7.81 4.77 28.80
C GLN A 228 7.59 4.73 27.29
N VAL A 229 6.44 5.22 26.81
CA VAL A 229 6.17 5.33 25.37
C VAL A 229 7.22 6.22 24.70
N LEU A 230 7.45 7.44 25.22
CA LEU A 230 8.46 8.36 24.68
C LEU A 230 9.88 7.76 24.76
N ARG A 231 10.22 7.11 25.88
CA ARG A 231 11.52 6.45 26.02
C ARG A 231 11.68 5.30 25.03
N GLY A 232 10.64 4.48 24.83
CA GLY A 232 10.63 3.37 23.89
C GLY A 232 10.72 3.80 22.43
N MET A 233 10.21 5.00 22.10
CA MET A 233 10.29 5.57 20.75
C MET A 233 11.69 6.09 20.39
N PHE A 234 12.36 6.82 21.31
CA PHE A 234 13.60 7.53 20.99
C PHE A 234 14.87 6.86 21.52
N VAL A 235 14.78 5.95 22.48
CA VAL A 235 15.94 5.28 23.06
C VAL A 235 16.03 3.85 22.53
N PRO A 236 16.95 3.55 21.60
CA PRO A 236 17.17 2.18 21.15
C PRO A 236 17.73 1.37 22.32
N SER A 237 16.91 0.46 22.86
CA SER A 237 17.30 -0.42 23.97
C SER A 237 16.81 -1.82 23.72
N CYS A 238 17.75 -2.75 23.55
CA CYS A 238 17.50 -4.18 23.38
C CYS A 238 18.16 -4.95 24.53
N SER A 239 17.85 -4.61 25.79
CA SER A 239 18.42 -5.28 26.96
C SER A 239 17.90 -6.74 27.04
N GLY A 240 18.68 -7.69 26.52
CA GLY A 240 18.34 -9.13 26.57
C GLY A 240 17.56 -9.67 25.34
N CYS A 241 17.66 -9.01 24.18
CA CYS A 241 17.02 -9.50 22.96
C CYS A 241 17.54 -10.88 22.55
N ARG A 242 16.64 -11.86 22.61
CA ARG A 242 16.81 -13.22 22.10
C ARG A 242 16.24 -13.28 20.67
N THR A 243 16.35 -14.44 20.03
CA THR A 243 15.85 -14.72 18.68
C THR A 243 14.40 -14.23 18.44
N PRO A 244 13.43 -14.45 19.35
CA PRO A 244 12.03 -14.04 19.11
C PRO A 244 11.83 -12.53 19.01
N GLN A 245 12.58 -11.73 19.79
CA GLN A 245 12.46 -10.27 19.71
C GLN A 245 13.08 -9.72 18.41
N ILE A 246 14.11 -10.38 17.88
CA ILE A 246 14.72 -10.01 16.60
C ILE A 246 13.79 -10.38 15.45
N GLU A 247 13.18 -11.57 15.50
CA GLU A 247 12.17 -12.00 14.53
C GLU A 247 10.97 -11.04 14.51
N GLN A 248 10.47 -10.61 15.67
CA GLN A 248 9.42 -9.61 15.75
C GLN A 248 9.85 -8.26 15.20
N ALA A 249 11.05 -7.78 15.52
CA ALA A 249 11.57 -6.52 15.00
C ALA A 249 11.65 -6.53 13.46
N VAL A 250 12.03 -7.67 12.89
CA VAL A 250 12.00 -7.86 11.45
C VAL A 250 10.57 -7.94 10.91
N GLY A 251 9.67 -8.64 11.60
CA GLY A 251 8.25 -8.70 11.28
C GLY A 251 7.64 -7.30 11.17
N ILE A 252 7.94 -6.42 12.12
CA ILE A 252 7.52 -5.00 12.09
C ILE A 252 8.03 -4.31 10.83
N VAL A 253 9.30 -4.49 10.47
CA VAL A 253 9.85 -3.88 9.24
C VAL A 253 9.14 -4.40 7.99
N GLY A 254 8.86 -5.70 7.93
CA GLY A 254 8.13 -6.35 6.83
C GLY A 254 6.67 -5.91 6.70
N ALA A 255 5.98 -5.79 7.84
CA ALA A 255 4.59 -5.35 7.92
C ALA A 255 4.44 -3.85 7.58
N VAL A 256 5.37 -3.01 8.07
CA VAL A 256 5.35 -1.56 7.82
C VAL A 256 5.73 -1.22 6.37
N ILE A 257 6.73 -1.91 5.81
CA ILE A 257 7.17 -1.65 4.44
C ILE A 257 6.51 -2.67 3.53
N MET A 258 5.32 -2.36 3.03
CA MET A 258 4.59 -3.30 2.18
C MET A 258 4.96 -3.13 0.68
N PRO A 259 5.38 -4.20 -0.03
CA PRO A 259 5.96 -4.08 -1.36
C PRO A 259 4.98 -3.56 -2.41
N HIS A 260 3.74 -4.05 -2.41
CA HIS A 260 2.72 -3.64 -3.37
C HIS A 260 2.35 -2.14 -3.22
N ASN A 261 2.49 -1.59 -2.00
CA ASN A 261 2.19 -0.19 -1.73
C ASN A 261 3.14 0.77 -2.47
N MET A 262 4.38 0.34 -2.77
CA MET A 262 5.32 1.12 -3.58
C MET A 262 4.86 1.22 -5.04
N TYR A 263 4.27 0.15 -5.58
CA TYR A 263 3.65 0.17 -6.90
C TYR A 263 2.42 1.06 -6.91
N LEU A 264 1.55 0.91 -5.90
CA LEU A 264 0.35 1.71 -5.74
C LEU A 264 0.65 3.21 -5.68
N HIS A 265 1.53 3.64 -4.79
CA HIS A 265 1.82 5.05 -4.61
C HIS A 265 2.43 5.69 -5.87
N SER A 266 3.29 4.96 -6.59
CA SER A 266 3.83 5.41 -7.88
C SER A 266 2.75 5.60 -8.95
N ALA A 267 1.60 4.90 -8.84
CA ALA A 267 0.46 5.06 -9.72
C ALA A 267 -0.50 6.17 -9.25
N LEU A 268 -0.78 6.28 -7.96
CA LEU A 268 -1.72 7.27 -7.41
C LEU A 268 -1.29 8.71 -7.66
N VAL A 269 0.02 8.99 -7.69
CA VAL A 269 0.53 10.34 -8.03
C VAL A 269 0.21 10.76 -9.48
N LYS A 270 -0.10 9.81 -10.40
CA LYS A 270 -0.53 10.11 -11.78
C LYS A 270 -1.94 10.71 -11.85
N SER A 271 -2.70 10.65 -10.76
CA SER A 271 -4.05 11.22 -10.65
C SER A 271 -4.10 12.74 -10.77
N ARG A 272 -2.97 13.42 -10.50
CA ARG A 272 -2.85 14.87 -10.56
C ARG A 272 -2.25 15.29 -11.90
N GLN A 273 -2.79 16.36 -12.50
CA GLN A 273 -2.29 16.88 -13.77
C GLN A 273 -0.99 17.66 -13.53
N VAL A 274 0.17 17.10 -13.90
CA VAL A 274 1.47 17.78 -13.79
C VAL A 274 2.09 17.91 -15.17
N ASN A 275 2.49 19.12 -15.57
CA ASN A 275 3.20 19.32 -16.82
C ASN A 275 4.67 18.87 -16.68
N ARG A 276 5.01 17.75 -17.31
CA ARG A 276 6.34 17.12 -17.21
C ARG A 276 7.39 17.80 -18.08
N ALA A 277 6.98 18.63 -19.04
CA ALA A 277 7.91 19.45 -19.82
C ALA A 277 8.53 20.57 -18.97
N ASN A 278 7.79 21.05 -17.95
CA ASN A 278 8.26 22.09 -17.06
C ASN A 278 8.91 21.51 -15.80
N LYS A 279 10.24 21.65 -15.70
CA LYS A 279 11.02 21.15 -14.55
C LYS A 279 10.60 21.79 -13.22
N GLN A 280 10.10 23.04 -13.24
CA GLN A 280 9.66 23.72 -12.03
C GLN A 280 8.39 23.08 -11.45
N GLU A 281 7.41 22.77 -12.30
CA GLU A 281 6.17 22.10 -11.88
C GLU A 281 6.43 20.69 -11.36
N VAL A 282 7.33 19.93 -12.01
CA VAL A 282 7.75 18.60 -11.51
C VAL A 282 8.41 18.70 -10.14
N ARG A 283 9.24 19.73 -9.92
CA ARG A 283 9.88 19.97 -8.61
C ARG A 283 8.86 20.39 -7.55
N GLU A 284 7.89 21.22 -7.93
CA GLU A 284 6.80 21.65 -7.06
C GLU A 284 5.89 20.47 -6.67
N ALA A 285 5.47 19.65 -7.64
CA ALA A 285 4.67 18.44 -7.39
C ALA A 285 5.40 17.47 -6.45
N ASN A 286 6.70 17.22 -6.69
CA ASN A 286 7.52 16.39 -5.80
C ASN A 286 7.60 16.94 -4.36
N LYS A 287 7.57 18.28 -4.18
CA LYS A 287 7.54 18.91 -2.85
C LYS A 287 6.19 18.67 -2.17
N TYR A 288 5.08 18.91 -2.86
CA TYR A 288 3.74 18.72 -2.26
C TYR A 288 3.43 17.26 -1.96
N PHE A 289 3.72 16.33 -2.87
CA PHE A 289 3.54 14.89 -2.60
C PHE A 289 4.40 14.40 -1.43
N PHE A 290 5.61 14.93 -1.28
CA PHE A 290 6.44 14.61 -0.12
C PHE A 290 5.83 15.13 1.19
N VAL A 291 5.40 16.40 1.23
CA VAL A 291 4.76 16.99 2.42
C VAL A 291 3.48 16.23 2.78
N GLU A 292 2.65 15.92 1.79
CA GLU A 292 1.43 15.13 1.99
C GLU A 292 1.75 13.73 2.55
N SER A 293 2.69 13.01 1.94
CA SER A 293 3.10 11.68 2.41
C SER A 293 3.66 11.72 3.83
N CYS A 294 4.39 12.77 4.20
CA CYS A 294 4.87 12.98 5.57
C CYS A 294 3.69 13.11 6.55
N ILE A 295 2.68 13.91 6.21
CA ILE A 295 1.50 14.10 7.07
C ILE A 295 0.72 12.79 7.20
N ALA A 296 0.46 12.11 6.09
CA ALA A 296 -0.33 10.87 6.08
C ALA A 296 0.36 9.73 6.85
N LEU A 297 1.67 9.53 6.65
CA LEU A 297 2.44 8.53 7.41
C LEU A 297 2.65 8.93 8.86
N PHE A 298 2.71 10.23 9.19
CA PHE A 298 2.73 10.66 10.58
C PHE A 298 1.42 10.33 11.30
N VAL A 299 0.27 10.57 10.67
CA VAL A 299 -1.04 10.17 11.22
C VAL A 299 -1.09 8.66 11.43
N SER A 300 -0.63 7.89 10.43
CA SER A 300 -0.62 6.42 10.51
C SER A 300 0.32 5.93 11.62
N PHE A 301 1.50 6.53 11.75
CA PHE A 301 2.43 6.25 12.84
C PHE A 301 1.82 6.48 14.22
N ILE A 302 1.06 7.58 14.41
CA ILE A 302 0.39 7.86 15.68
C ILE A 302 -0.64 6.76 16.01
N ILE A 303 -1.39 6.29 15.01
CA ILE A 303 -2.32 5.18 15.18
C ILE A 303 -1.58 3.90 15.60
N ASN A 304 -0.49 3.57 14.93
CA ASN A 304 0.32 2.39 15.26
C ASN A 304 0.89 2.50 16.67
N VAL A 305 1.37 3.68 17.09
CA VAL A 305 1.81 3.93 18.47
C VAL A 305 0.67 3.71 19.47
N PHE A 306 -0.57 4.10 19.15
CA PHE A 306 -1.71 3.83 20.01
C PHE A 306 -1.92 2.33 20.22
N VAL A 307 -1.94 1.56 19.12
CA VAL A 307 -2.10 0.10 19.15
C VAL A 307 -0.97 -0.54 19.97
N VAL A 308 0.29 -0.34 19.58
CA VAL A 308 1.44 -0.96 20.27
C VAL A 308 1.44 -0.63 21.77
N SER A 309 1.14 0.61 22.14
CA SER A 309 1.17 1.03 23.56
C SER A 309 0.03 0.44 24.38
N VAL A 310 -1.18 0.34 23.81
CA VAL A 310 -2.34 -0.29 24.46
C VAL A 310 -2.06 -1.76 24.74
N PHE A 311 -1.54 -2.48 23.74
CA PHE A 311 -1.25 -3.91 23.88
C PHE A 311 -0.01 -4.18 24.72
N ALA A 312 0.99 -3.28 24.72
CA ALA A 312 2.09 -3.35 25.66
C ALA A 312 1.58 -3.24 27.12
N GLU A 313 0.73 -2.27 27.45
CA GLU A 313 0.21 -2.15 28.81
C GLU A 313 -0.70 -3.34 29.21
N ALA A 314 -1.50 -3.84 28.27
CA ALA A 314 -2.43 -4.92 28.54
C ALA A 314 -1.77 -6.32 28.65
N PHE A 315 -0.70 -6.59 27.88
CA PHE A 315 -0.12 -7.93 27.75
C PHE A 315 1.33 -8.07 28.26
N PHE A 316 2.10 -6.99 28.35
CA PHE A 316 3.52 -7.11 28.66
C PHE A 316 3.71 -7.70 30.07
N GLU A 317 4.46 -8.81 30.14
CA GLU A 317 4.74 -9.59 31.36
C GLU A 317 3.50 -10.24 32.02
N LYS A 318 2.37 -10.37 31.30
CA LYS A 318 1.18 -11.11 31.77
C LYS A 318 1.20 -12.58 31.34
N THR A 319 0.70 -13.46 32.20
CA THR A 319 0.53 -14.90 31.91
C THR A 319 -0.91 -15.23 31.54
N ASN A 320 -1.12 -16.34 30.82
CA ASN A 320 -2.47 -16.78 30.42
C ASN A 320 -3.41 -16.94 31.60
N GLN A 321 -2.92 -17.51 32.70
CA GLN A 321 -3.70 -17.68 33.93
C GLN A 321 -4.22 -16.34 34.48
N GLN A 322 -3.39 -15.29 34.49
CA GLN A 322 -3.81 -13.97 34.96
C GLN A 322 -4.92 -13.36 34.07
N VAL A 323 -4.84 -13.56 32.76
CA VAL A 323 -5.84 -13.08 31.80
C VAL A 323 -7.17 -13.83 32.01
N VAL A 324 -7.11 -15.15 32.16
CA VAL A 324 -8.30 -16.00 32.42
C VAL A 324 -9.01 -15.56 33.70
N ASP A 325 -8.27 -15.31 34.77
CA ASP A 325 -8.84 -14.89 36.06
C ASP A 325 -9.57 -13.55 35.96
N VAL A 326 -8.99 -12.58 35.23
CA VAL A 326 -9.65 -11.30 34.96
C VAL A 326 -10.91 -11.50 34.11
N CYS A 327 -10.83 -12.27 33.02
CA CYS A 327 -11.97 -12.56 32.17
C CYS A 327 -13.10 -13.29 32.90
N ARG A 328 -12.78 -14.19 33.82
CA ARG A 328 -13.74 -14.93 34.65
C ARG A 328 -14.47 -13.99 35.61
N ASN A 329 -13.74 -13.08 36.25
CA ASN A 329 -14.34 -12.07 37.13
C ASN A 329 -15.26 -11.10 36.37
N SER A 330 -14.90 -10.74 35.14
CA SER A 330 -15.70 -9.88 34.28
C SER A 330 -16.88 -10.60 33.59
N SER A 331 -17.13 -11.89 33.89
CA SER A 331 -18.19 -12.72 33.29
C SER A 331 -18.16 -12.73 31.75
N SER A 332 -16.97 -12.72 31.16
CA SER A 332 -16.80 -12.73 29.71
C SER A 332 -17.24 -14.08 29.12
N PRO A 333 -17.97 -14.11 27.98
CA PRO A 333 -18.36 -15.35 27.32
C PRO A 333 -17.17 -16.09 26.67
N TYR A 334 -15.99 -15.46 26.62
CA TYR A 334 -14.79 -15.95 25.93
C TYR A 334 -13.73 -16.55 26.86
N THR A 335 -14.08 -16.93 28.08
CA THR A 335 -13.12 -17.47 29.07
C THR A 335 -12.42 -18.76 28.60
N GLY A 336 -13.09 -19.58 27.78
CA GLY A 336 -12.51 -20.81 27.22
C GLY A 336 -11.53 -20.61 26.07
N LEU A 337 -11.23 -19.37 25.66
CA LEU A 337 -10.33 -19.06 24.55
C LEU A 337 -8.84 -19.17 24.92
N PHE A 338 -8.51 -18.94 26.20
CA PHE A 338 -7.13 -18.90 26.66
C PHE A 338 -6.79 -20.22 27.36
N PRO A 339 -5.68 -20.89 26.99
CA PRO A 339 -5.23 -22.08 27.70
C PRO A 339 -4.85 -21.74 29.14
N GLU A 340 -5.23 -22.59 30.10
CA GLU A 340 -4.87 -22.43 31.52
C GLU A 340 -3.42 -22.91 31.76
N ASP A 341 -2.45 -22.17 31.26
CA ASP A 341 -1.03 -22.43 31.49
C ASP A 341 -0.28 -21.18 32.01
N ASN A 342 0.98 -21.38 32.38
CA ASN A 342 1.89 -20.31 32.83
C ASN A 342 2.75 -19.76 31.69
N SER A 343 2.40 -20.04 30.42
CA SER A 343 3.18 -19.54 29.29
C SER A 343 2.79 -18.10 28.95
N THR A 344 3.66 -17.42 28.21
CA THR A 344 3.36 -16.10 27.64
C THR A 344 2.36 -16.27 26.51
N LEU A 345 1.27 -15.50 26.55
CA LEU A 345 0.18 -15.59 25.58
C LEU A 345 0.66 -15.23 24.16
N ALA A 346 0.40 -16.11 23.18
CA ALA A 346 0.42 -15.73 21.78
C ALA A 346 -0.80 -14.84 21.50
N VAL A 347 -0.55 -13.58 21.11
CA VAL A 347 -1.59 -12.56 20.92
C VAL A 347 -1.87 -12.39 19.43
N ASP A 348 -3.15 -12.35 19.10
CA ASP A 348 -3.68 -12.08 17.76
C ASP A 348 -4.82 -11.04 17.86
N ILE A 349 -5.35 -10.58 16.72
CA ILE A 349 -6.43 -9.56 16.69
C ILE A 349 -7.67 -10.00 17.49
N TYR A 350 -8.00 -11.29 17.47
CA TYR A 350 -9.19 -11.83 18.13
C TYR A 350 -9.00 -11.87 19.66
N LYS A 351 -7.91 -12.51 20.13
CA LYS A 351 -7.50 -12.56 21.53
C LYS A 351 -7.29 -11.16 22.09
N GLY A 352 -6.69 -10.27 21.30
CA GLY A 352 -6.48 -8.86 21.65
C GLY A 352 -7.78 -8.14 22.02
N GLY A 353 -8.81 -8.23 21.15
CA GLY A 353 -10.12 -7.63 21.41
C GLY A 353 -10.82 -8.18 22.65
N VAL A 354 -10.73 -9.50 22.86
CA VAL A 354 -11.32 -10.15 24.04
C VAL A 354 -10.66 -9.68 25.33
N VAL A 355 -9.34 -9.59 25.38
CA VAL A 355 -8.61 -9.13 26.57
C VAL A 355 -8.93 -7.68 26.88
N LEU A 356 -8.97 -6.80 25.87
CA LEU A 356 -9.40 -5.41 26.08
C LEU A 356 -10.79 -5.34 26.71
N GLY A 357 -11.71 -6.20 26.24
CA GLY A 357 -13.04 -6.35 26.81
C GLY A 357 -13.05 -6.80 28.27
N CYS A 358 -12.18 -7.76 28.62
CA CYS A 358 -12.09 -8.28 29.99
C CYS A 358 -11.52 -7.28 30.98
N TYR A 359 -10.48 -6.53 30.58
CA TYR A 359 -9.76 -5.60 31.47
C TYR A 359 -10.41 -4.22 31.56
N PHE A 360 -10.91 -3.70 30.43
CA PHE A 360 -11.37 -2.31 30.32
C PHE A 360 -12.88 -2.20 30.05
N GLY A 361 -13.57 -3.34 29.93
CA GLY A 361 -15.02 -3.44 29.81
C GLY A 361 -15.51 -3.71 28.39
N PRO A 362 -16.76 -4.13 28.21
CA PRO A 362 -17.26 -4.58 26.90
C PRO A 362 -17.24 -3.51 25.80
N ALA A 363 -17.26 -2.23 26.17
CA ALA A 363 -17.23 -1.13 25.21
C ALA A 363 -15.92 -1.11 24.38
N THR A 364 -14.77 -1.40 25.00
CA THR A 364 -13.48 -1.40 24.31
C THR A 364 -13.37 -2.52 23.28
N LEU A 365 -13.95 -3.69 23.57
CA LEU A 365 -14.05 -4.79 22.60
C LEU A 365 -14.80 -4.36 21.33
N TYR A 366 -15.93 -3.69 21.47
CA TYR A 366 -16.70 -3.24 20.30
C TYR A 366 -15.99 -2.12 19.54
N ILE A 367 -15.34 -1.18 20.25
CA ILE A 367 -14.56 -0.10 19.64
C ILE A 367 -13.37 -0.66 18.86
N TRP A 368 -12.66 -1.64 19.44
CA TRP A 368 -11.62 -2.41 18.76
C TRP A 368 -12.16 -3.06 17.48
N ALA A 369 -13.27 -3.78 17.57
CA ALA A 369 -13.84 -4.47 16.42
C ALA A 369 -14.30 -3.50 15.31
N VAL A 370 -14.85 -2.33 15.64
CA VAL A 370 -15.16 -1.28 14.65
C VAL A 370 -13.89 -0.75 13.99
N GLY A 371 -12.82 -0.51 14.75
CA GLY A 371 -11.53 -0.07 14.21
C GLY A 371 -10.92 -1.08 13.25
N ILE A 372 -10.92 -2.36 13.61
CA ILE A 372 -10.43 -3.45 12.74
C ILE A 372 -11.30 -3.60 11.49
N LEU A 373 -12.62 -3.46 11.61
CA LEU A 373 -13.50 -3.48 10.44
C LEU A 373 -13.20 -2.31 9.51
N ALA A 374 -12.94 -1.11 10.04
CA ALA A 374 -12.56 0.04 9.22
C ALA A 374 -11.21 -0.21 8.49
N ALA A 375 -10.22 -0.77 9.19
CA ALA A 375 -8.94 -1.18 8.62
C ALA A 375 -9.13 -2.19 7.46
N GLY A 376 -9.85 -3.27 7.71
CA GLY A 376 -10.17 -4.33 6.74
C GLY A 376 -11.24 -3.98 5.70
N GLN A 377 -11.73 -2.73 5.66
CA GLN A 377 -12.49 -2.23 4.51
C GLN A 377 -11.63 -1.28 3.66
N SER A 378 -10.75 -0.53 4.32
CA SER A 378 -9.82 0.37 3.64
C SER A 378 -8.75 -0.39 2.85
N SER A 379 -8.30 -1.55 3.33
CA SER A 379 -7.29 -2.37 2.66
C SER A 379 -7.81 -3.00 1.35
N THR A 380 -9.11 -3.33 1.25
CA THR A 380 -9.73 -4.06 0.11
C THR A 380 -9.59 -3.22 -1.13
N MET A 381 -9.90 -1.95 -0.95
CA MET A 381 -9.81 -0.95 -1.99
C MET A 381 -8.34 -0.74 -2.40
N THR A 382 -7.41 -0.75 -1.44
CA THR A 382 -5.97 -0.57 -1.68
C THR A 382 -5.37 -1.77 -2.43
N GLY A 383 -5.71 -2.99 -2.05
CA GLY A 383 -5.28 -4.24 -2.70
C GLY A 383 -5.83 -4.36 -4.13
N THR A 384 -7.11 -4.04 -4.34
CA THR A 384 -7.72 -4.03 -5.67
C THR A 384 -7.10 -2.99 -6.61
N TYR A 385 -6.81 -1.77 -6.13
CA TYR A 385 -6.07 -0.79 -6.93
C TYR A 385 -4.64 -1.24 -7.24
N SER A 386 -3.95 -1.80 -6.25
CA SER A 386 -2.59 -2.31 -6.42
C SER A 386 -2.54 -3.41 -7.48
N GLY A 387 -3.43 -4.40 -7.39
CA GLY A 387 -3.61 -5.47 -8.38
C GLY A 387 -3.97 -4.91 -9.75
N GLN A 388 -4.76 -3.84 -9.80
CA GLN A 388 -5.07 -3.19 -11.07
C GLN A 388 -3.81 -2.66 -11.75
N PHE A 389 -3.05 -1.80 -11.07
CA PHE A 389 -1.86 -1.17 -11.65
C PHE A 389 -0.73 -2.17 -11.92
N VAL A 390 -0.61 -3.21 -11.09
CA VAL A 390 0.40 -4.26 -11.27
C VAL A 390 0.07 -5.09 -12.51
N MET A 391 -1.16 -5.59 -12.67
CA MET A 391 -1.54 -6.37 -13.86
C MET A 391 -1.45 -5.54 -15.16
N GLU A 392 -1.99 -4.32 -15.17
CA GLU A 392 -1.95 -3.43 -16.34
C GLU A 392 -0.52 -3.02 -16.69
N GLY A 393 0.30 -2.70 -15.69
CA GLY A 393 1.69 -2.31 -15.91
C GLY A 393 2.55 -3.45 -16.42
N PHE A 394 2.55 -4.59 -15.72
CA PHE A 394 3.45 -5.70 -16.04
C PHE A 394 3.04 -6.49 -17.28
N LEU A 395 1.74 -6.73 -17.47
CA LEU A 395 1.23 -7.60 -18.54
C LEU A 395 0.62 -6.83 -19.71
N ASN A 396 0.37 -5.52 -19.56
CA ASN A 396 -0.37 -4.71 -20.54
C ASN A 396 -1.72 -5.35 -20.92
N LEU A 397 -2.33 -6.06 -19.96
CA LEU A 397 -3.62 -6.70 -20.11
C LEU A 397 -4.73 -5.70 -19.81
N LYS A 398 -5.62 -5.51 -20.78
CA LYS A 398 -6.81 -4.67 -20.62
C LYS A 398 -7.99 -5.55 -20.23
N TRP A 399 -8.15 -5.78 -18.93
CA TRP A 399 -9.24 -6.59 -18.37
C TRP A 399 -10.29 -5.72 -17.68
N SER A 400 -11.57 -6.11 -17.71
CA SER A 400 -12.63 -5.37 -17.03
C SER A 400 -12.36 -5.35 -15.52
N ARG A 401 -12.64 -4.19 -14.90
CA ARG A 401 -12.40 -3.96 -13.46
C ARG A 401 -13.11 -5.03 -12.61
N PHE A 402 -14.36 -5.32 -12.95
CA PHE A 402 -15.19 -6.30 -12.27
C PHE A 402 -14.62 -7.71 -12.29
N ALA A 403 -14.16 -8.18 -13.46
CA ALA A 403 -13.63 -9.53 -13.59
C ALA A 403 -12.33 -9.72 -12.81
N ARG A 404 -11.48 -8.68 -12.78
CA ARG A 404 -10.22 -8.69 -12.03
C ARG A 404 -10.45 -8.76 -10.53
N VAL A 405 -11.27 -7.85 -10.02
CA VAL A 405 -11.60 -7.78 -8.59
C VAL A 405 -12.23 -9.09 -8.12
N ILE A 406 -13.14 -9.68 -8.89
CA ILE A 406 -13.71 -10.98 -8.56
C ILE A 406 -12.65 -12.08 -8.58
N LEU A 407 -11.74 -12.10 -9.56
CA LEU A 407 -10.69 -13.11 -9.62
C LEU A 407 -9.79 -13.04 -8.38
N THR A 408 -9.20 -11.87 -8.10
CA THR A 408 -8.25 -11.72 -7.00
C THR A 408 -8.92 -11.99 -5.66
N ARG A 409 -10.16 -11.51 -5.47
CA ARG A 409 -10.94 -11.79 -4.26
C ARG A 409 -11.33 -13.25 -4.14
N SER A 410 -11.68 -13.94 -5.23
CA SER A 410 -11.95 -15.39 -5.18
C SER A 410 -10.71 -16.17 -4.75
N ILE A 411 -9.53 -15.80 -5.28
CA ILE A 411 -8.26 -16.45 -4.92
C ILE A 411 -7.89 -16.22 -3.45
N ALA A 412 -8.20 -15.05 -2.88
CA ALA A 412 -7.96 -14.76 -1.46
C ALA A 412 -9.01 -15.37 -0.51
N ILE A 413 -10.30 -15.34 -0.91
CA ILE A 413 -11.41 -15.79 -0.08
C ILE A 413 -11.47 -17.31 -0.01
N ILE A 414 -11.21 -18.04 -1.11
CA ILE A 414 -11.33 -19.51 -1.10
C ILE A 414 -10.42 -20.17 -0.05
N PRO A 415 -9.10 -19.91 0.01
CA PRO A 415 -8.23 -20.48 1.04
C PRO A 415 -8.68 -20.10 2.44
N THR A 416 -9.05 -18.83 2.64
CA THR A 416 -9.50 -18.31 3.94
C THR A 416 -10.80 -18.97 4.39
N LEU A 417 -11.73 -19.18 3.46
CA LEU A 417 -12.99 -19.88 3.71
C LEU A 417 -12.71 -21.34 4.06
N LEU A 418 -11.86 -22.04 3.31
CA LEU A 418 -11.52 -23.43 3.61
C LEU A 418 -10.90 -23.58 5.01
N VAL A 419 -9.94 -22.72 5.37
CA VAL A 419 -9.36 -22.75 6.71
C VAL A 419 -10.42 -22.44 7.77
N SER A 420 -11.28 -21.43 7.56
CA SER A 420 -12.33 -21.08 8.54
C SER A 420 -13.46 -22.11 8.70
N VAL A 421 -13.66 -22.99 7.71
CA VAL A 421 -14.66 -24.07 7.76
C VAL A 421 -14.08 -25.34 8.38
N PHE A 422 -12.83 -25.68 8.05
CA PHE A 422 -12.23 -26.95 8.40
C PHE A 422 -11.26 -26.89 9.59
N GLN A 423 -10.85 -25.70 10.04
CA GLN A 423 -9.86 -25.51 11.09
C GLN A 423 -10.35 -24.47 12.12
N ASP A 424 -9.78 -24.53 13.32
CA ASP A 424 -10.08 -23.62 14.43
C ASP A 424 -9.43 -22.24 14.26
N VAL A 425 -9.87 -21.28 15.09
CA VAL A 425 -9.42 -19.86 15.07
C VAL A 425 -7.90 -19.72 15.12
N GLU A 426 -7.21 -20.60 15.85
CA GLU A 426 -5.75 -20.58 15.98
C GLU A 426 -5.01 -20.82 14.65
N HIS A 427 -5.63 -21.54 13.71
CA HIS A 427 -5.04 -21.76 12.38
C HIS A 427 -5.24 -20.55 11.45
N LEU A 428 -6.30 -19.75 11.67
CA LEU A 428 -6.51 -18.50 10.93
C LEU A 428 -5.53 -17.42 11.38
N THR A 429 -5.20 -17.38 12.67
CA THR A 429 -4.26 -16.39 13.21
C THR A 429 -2.81 -16.77 12.88
N GLY A 430 -2.45 -18.06 12.99
CA GLY A 430 -1.17 -18.55 12.46
C GLY A 430 -1.00 -18.33 10.95
N MET A 431 -2.09 -18.29 10.18
CA MET A 431 -2.05 -17.91 8.76
C MET A 431 -1.68 -16.45 8.57
N ASN A 432 -2.14 -15.53 9.43
CA ASN A 432 -1.77 -14.11 9.34
C ASN A 432 -0.28 -13.88 9.63
N ASP A 433 0.28 -14.57 10.63
CA ASP A 433 1.72 -14.54 10.91
C ASP A 433 2.55 -15.01 9.71
N PHE A 434 2.14 -16.12 9.09
CA PHE A 434 2.75 -16.62 7.88
C PHE A 434 2.67 -15.60 6.73
N LEU A 435 1.54 -14.92 6.58
CA LEU A 435 1.36 -13.88 5.56
C LEU A 435 2.26 -12.67 5.80
N ASN A 436 2.51 -12.27 7.05
CA ASN A 436 3.47 -11.21 7.38
C ASN A 436 4.91 -11.60 6.98
N VAL A 437 5.30 -12.86 7.23
CA VAL A 437 6.59 -13.39 6.76
C VAL A 437 6.66 -13.40 5.23
N LEU A 438 5.57 -13.81 4.57
CA LEU A 438 5.46 -13.75 3.11
C LEU A 438 5.67 -12.31 2.60
N GLN A 439 5.03 -11.30 3.19
CA GLN A 439 5.24 -9.89 2.80
C GLN A 439 6.70 -9.46 2.92
N SER A 440 7.38 -9.87 4.00
CA SER A 440 8.81 -9.61 4.19
C SER A 440 9.68 -10.23 3.08
N LEU A 441 9.37 -11.47 2.67
CA LEU A 441 10.03 -12.14 1.53
C LEU A 441 9.75 -11.44 0.19
N GLN A 442 8.65 -10.72 0.06
CA GLN A 442 8.31 -10.02 -1.18
C GLN A 442 8.97 -8.63 -1.29
N LEU A 443 9.49 -8.08 -0.18
CA LEU A 443 10.13 -6.75 -0.13
C LEU A 443 11.19 -6.49 -1.21
N PRO A 444 12.17 -7.38 -1.46
CA PRO A 444 13.23 -7.12 -2.44
C PRO A 444 12.68 -6.84 -3.85
N PHE A 445 11.54 -7.44 -4.20
CA PHE A 445 10.94 -7.32 -5.52
C PHE A 445 10.34 -5.94 -5.79
N ALA A 446 9.94 -5.18 -4.78
CA ALA A 446 9.54 -3.79 -4.94
C ALA A 446 10.73 -2.82 -4.78
N LEU A 447 11.57 -3.10 -3.78
CA LEU A 447 12.63 -2.21 -3.34
C LEU A 447 13.82 -2.15 -4.31
N ILE A 448 14.20 -3.28 -4.91
CA ILE A 448 15.31 -3.32 -5.88
C ILE A 448 14.95 -2.56 -7.17
N PRO A 449 13.79 -2.80 -7.82
CA PRO A 449 13.42 -2.04 -9.01
C PRO A 449 13.28 -0.55 -8.75
N ILE A 450 12.71 -0.15 -7.61
CA ILE A 450 12.55 1.28 -7.33
C ILE A 450 13.89 1.99 -7.20
N LEU A 451 14.85 1.38 -6.50
CA LEU A 451 16.17 1.96 -6.32
C LEU A 451 16.92 2.00 -7.66
N THR A 452 16.79 0.94 -8.45
CA THR A 452 17.37 0.84 -9.79
C THR A 452 16.88 1.99 -10.68
N PHE A 453 15.57 2.12 -10.88
CA PHE A 453 15.01 3.09 -11.81
C PHE A 453 15.13 4.53 -11.33
N THR A 454 15.04 4.78 -10.01
CA THR A 454 15.26 6.13 -9.47
C THR A 454 16.72 6.57 -9.49
N SER A 455 17.67 5.63 -9.66
CA SER A 455 19.10 5.91 -9.80
C SER A 455 19.54 6.08 -11.25
N LEU A 456 18.79 5.54 -12.22
CA LEU A 456 19.10 5.65 -13.65
C LEU A 456 18.82 7.06 -14.19
N ARG A 457 19.87 7.72 -14.72
CA ARG A 457 19.75 9.01 -15.40
C ARG A 457 18.83 8.98 -16.63
N PRO A 458 18.85 7.94 -17.49
CA PRO A 458 17.93 7.88 -18.63
C PRO A 458 16.45 7.88 -18.24
N VAL A 459 16.11 7.38 -17.05
CA VAL A 459 14.72 7.30 -16.57
C VAL A 459 14.32 8.58 -15.83
N MET A 460 15.19 9.09 -14.96
CA MET A 460 14.87 10.22 -14.07
C MET A 460 15.34 11.59 -14.58
N ASN A 461 16.09 11.64 -15.68
CA ASN A 461 16.74 12.86 -16.19
C ASN A 461 17.51 13.59 -15.08
N ASP A 462 17.28 14.90 -14.94
CA ASP A 462 17.91 15.75 -13.91
C ASP A 462 17.46 15.43 -12.48
N PHE A 463 16.43 14.59 -12.31
CA PHE A 463 15.89 14.18 -11.02
C PHE A 463 16.46 12.84 -10.52
N ALA A 464 17.53 12.31 -11.14
CA ALA A 464 18.17 11.07 -10.65
C ALA A 464 18.66 11.19 -9.20
N ASN A 465 18.65 10.08 -8.47
CA ASN A 465 19.12 10.05 -7.09
C ASN A 465 20.60 10.45 -6.97
N GLY A 466 20.90 11.32 -6.01
CA GLY A 466 22.28 11.66 -5.63
C GLY A 466 23.00 10.49 -4.96
N ILE A 467 24.33 10.60 -4.85
CA ILE A 467 25.20 9.53 -4.35
C ILE A 467 24.81 9.07 -2.94
N GLY A 468 24.45 9.99 -2.04
CA GLY A 468 24.00 9.65 -0.68
C GLY A 468 22.76 8.74 -0.67
N TRP A 469 21.75 9.05 -1.49
CA TRP A 469 20.54 8.23 -1.63
C TRP A 469 20.82 6.86 -2.26
N ARG A 470 21.76 6.80 -3.19
CA ARG A 470 22.22 5.54 -3.81
C ARG A 470 22.89 4.63 -2.79
N ILE A 471 23.80 5.16 -1.98
CA ILE A 471 24.49 4.40 -0.94
C ILE A 471 23.51 3.96 0.16
N ALA A 472 22.70 4.88 0.68
CA ALA A 472 21.73 4.57 1.72
C ALA A 472 20.69 3.53 1.25
N GLY A 473 20.18 3.68 0.02
CA GLY A 473 19.28 2.72 -0.61
C GLY A 473 19.96 1.36 -0.80
N GLY A 474 21.22 1.32 -1.26
CA GLY A 474 21.97 0.09 -1.44
C GLY A 474 22.20 -0.67 -0.12
N ILE A 475 22.53 0.06 0.95
CA ILE A 475 22.65 -0.51 2.31
C ILE A 475 21.32 -1.09 2.76
N LEU A 476 20.21 -0.37 2.55
CA LEU A 476 18.88 -0.84 2.92
C LEU A 476 18.49 -2.12 2.16
N VAL A 477 18.71 -2.17 0.84
CA VAL A 477 18.51 -3.39 0.02
C VAL A 477 19.29 -4.55 0.63
N LEU A 478 20.56 -4.32 0.95
CA LEU A 478 21.44 -5.36 1.48
C LEU A 478 20.97 -5.88 2.83
N ILE A 479 20.54 -4.99 3.73
CA ILE A 479 19.97 -5.37 5.04
C ILE A 479 18.72 -6.23 4.85
N VAL A 480 17.76 -5.76 4.03
CA VAL A 480 16.51 -6.48 3.76
C VAL A 480 16.78 -7.85 3.11
N CYS A 481 17.70 -7.93 2.15
CA CYS A 481 18.06 -9.20 1.52
C CYS A 481 18.75 -10.15 2.51
N SER A 482 19.60 -9.64 3.40
CA SER A 482 20.30 -10.45 4.41
C SER A 482 19.34 -11.05 5.43
N ILE A 483 18.37 -10.25 5.86
CA ILE A 483 17.30 -10.67 6.77
C ILE A 483 16.42 -11.75 6.11
N ASN A 484 16.01 -11.53 4.86
CA ASN A 484 15.22 -12.51 4.12
C ASN A 484 15.98 -13.82 3.89
N MET A 485 17.29 -13.74 3.63
CA MET A 485 18.16 -14.92 3.54
C MET A 485 18.16 -15.72 4.85
N TYR A 486 18.20 -15.03 6.00
CA TYR A 486 18.12 -15.70 7.31
C TYR A 486 16.80 -16.46 7.47
N PHE A 487 15.65 -15.84 7.17
CA PHE A 487 14.36 -16.51 7.27
C PHE A 487 14.22 -17.72 6.36
N VAL A 488 14.67 -17.60 5.11
CA VAL A 488 14.67 -18.72 4.17
C VAL A 488 15.45 -19.90 4.75
N VAL A 489 16.60 -19.65 5.37
CA VAL A 489 17.42 -20.71 5.99
C VAL A 489 16.74 -21.31 7.23
N VAL A 490 16.12 -20.49 8.09
CA VAL A 490 15.39 -20.96 9.28
C VAL A 490 14.22 -21.85 8.86
N TYR A 491 13.37 -21.36 7.96
CA TYR A 491 12.17 -22.07 7.52
C TYR A 491 12.50 -23.40 6.82
N VAL A 492 13.54 -23.43 5.98
CA VAL A 492 14.00 -24.67 5.33
C VAL A 492 14.49 -25.70 6.35
N ARG A 493 15.09 -25.26 7.48
CA ARG A 493 15.59 -26.17 8.53
C ARG A 493 14.48 -26.76 9.40
N GLU A 494 13.33 -26.11 9.50
CA GLU A 494 12.19 -26.58 10.30
C GLU A 494 11.35 -27.67 9.59
N LEU A 495 11.54 -27.84 8.28
CA LEU A 495 10.84 -28.87 7.51
C LEU A 495 11.36 -30.28 7.86
N GLY A 496 10.67 -30.95 8.80
CA GLY A 496 11.00 -32.30 9.30
C GLY A 496 10.85 -33.46 8.29
N HIS A 497 10.52 -33.18 7.03
CA HIS A 497 10.41 -34.18 5.96
C HIS A 497 11.40 -33.92 4.83
N VAL A 498 12.22 -34.92 4.50
CA VAL A 498 13.28 -34.84 3.46
C VAL A 498 12.72 -34.43 2.09
N ALA A 499 11.52 -34.89 1.71
CA ALA A 499 10.90 -34.50 0.44
C ALA A 499 10.52 -33.00 0.42
N LEU A 500 9.95 -32.49 1.51
CA LEU A 500 9.63 -31.06 1.66
C LEU A 500 10.91 -30.22 1.71
N TYR A 501 11.96 -30.73 2.35
CA TYR A 501 13.26 -30.09 2.39
C TYR A 501 13.86 -29.89 0.99
N VAL A 502 13.83 -30.93 0.13
CA VAL A 502 14.35 -30.83 -1.25
C VAL A 502 13.54 -29.81 -2.05
N VAL A 503 12.21 -29.85 -1.98
CA VAL A 503 11.34 -28.88 -2.69
C VAL A 503 11.60 -27.46 -2.20
N ALA A 504 11.62 -27.24 -0.89
CA ALA A 504 11.87 -25.93 -0.30
C ALA A 504 13.27 -25.40 -0.64
N ALA A 505 14.29 -26.27 -0.68
CA ALA A 505 15.63 -25.89 -1.09
C ALA A 505 15.67 -25.44 -2.57
N VAL A 506 14.99 -26.15 -3.48
CA VAL A 506 14.92 -25.77 -4.90
C VAL A 506 14.22 -24.42 -5.07
N VAL A 507 13.08 -24.22 -4.40
CA VAL A 507 12.35 -22.94 -4.42
C VAL A 507 13.20 -21.81 -3.85
N SER A 508 13.91 -22.06 -2.75
CA SER A 508 14.80 -21.10 -2.11
C SER A 508 15.95 -20.68 -3.02
N VAL A 509 16.59 -21.64 -3.70
CA VAL A 509 17.67 -21.34 -4.66
C VAL A 509 17.14 -20.53 -5.85
N ALA A 510 15.94 -20.87 -6.36
CA ALA A 510 15.31 -20.10 -7.43
C ALA A 510 14.99 -18.66 -7.00
N TYR A 511 14.41 -18.49 -5.80
CA TYR A 511 14.12 -17.19 -5.20
C TYR A 511 15.40 -16.36 -5.03
N LEU A 512 16.43 -16.92 -4.38
CA LEU A 512 17.69 -16.23 -4.14
C LEU A 512 18.43 -15.90 -5.43
N GLY A 513 18.40 -16.81 -6.42
CA GLY A 513 18.96 -16.57 -7.75
C GLY A 513 18.27 -15.40 -8.45
N PHE A 514 16.95 -15.28 -8.32
CA PHE A 514 16.20 -14.17 -8.90
C PHE A 514 16.44 -12.84 -8.17
N VAL A 515 16.48 -12.84 -6.83
CA VAL A 515 16.87 -11.66 -6.03
C VAL A 515 18.29 -11.22 -6.38
N PHE A 516 19.22 -12.15 -6.53
CA PHE A 516 20.60 -11.86 -6.94
C PHE A 516 20.64 -11.25 -8.34
N TYR A 517 19.87 -11.79 -9.31
CA TYR A 517 19.77 -11.21 -10.65
C TYR A 517 19.26 -9.75 -10.63
N LEU A 518 18.21 -9.46 -9.88
CA LEU A 518 17.71 -8.08 -9.74
C LEU A 518 18.73 -7.18 -9.02
N GLY A 519 19.34 -7.70 -7.95
CA GLY A 519 20.38 -7.00 -7.19
C GLY A 519 21.58 -6.65 -8.06
N TRP A 520 22.03 -7.59 -8.89
CA TRP A 520 23.09 -7.38 -9.88
C TRP A 520 22.78 -6.23 -10.85
N GLN A 521 21.57 -6.21 -11.42
CA GLN A 521 21.11 -5.12 -12.28
C GLN A 521 21.08 -3.77 -11.53
N CYS A 522 20.65 -3.79 -10.27
CA CYS A 522 20.67 -2.60 -9.42
C CYS A 522 22.09 -2.11 -9.15
N LEU A 523 23.05 -2.99 -8.88
CA LEU A 523 24.45 -2.63 -8.65
C LEU A 523 25.09 -1.97 -9.88
N ILE A 524 24.76 -2.45 -11.08
CA ILE A 524 25.16 -1.82 -12.35
C ILE A 524 24.56 -0.41 -12.43
N ALA A 525 23.26 -0.26 -12.15
CA ALA A 525 22.57 1.04 -12.17
C ALA A 525 23.11 2.04 -11.12
N LEU A 526 23.64 1.54 -10.00
CA LEU A 526 24.26 2.36 -8.95
C LEU A 526 25.65 2.89 -9.36
N GLY A 527 26.27 2.34 -10.41
CA GLY A 527 27.52 2.83 -11.01
C GLY A 527 28.72 1.90 -10.84
N MET A 528 28.53 0.65 -10.41
CA MET A 528 29.61 -0.34 -10.33
C MET A 528 29.88 -0.97 -11.70
N SER A 529 30.48 -0.18 -12.59
CA SER A 529 30.78 -0.56 -13.99
C SER A 529 31.74 -1.73 -14.14
N PHE A 530 32.49 -2.12 -13.10
CA PHE A 530 33.36 -3.30 -13.12
C PHE A 530 32.59 -4.63 -13.15
N LEU A 531 31.30 -4.60 -12.77
CA LEU A 531 30.41 -5.75 -12.87
C LEU A 531 29.80 -5.89 -14.27
N ASP A 532 30.01 -4.95 -15.18
CA ASP A 532 29.54 -5.05 -16.56
C ASP A 532 30.42 -6.05 -17.34
N CYS A 533 30.23 -7.35 -17.09
CA CYS A 533 30.85 -8.40 -17.88
C CYS A 533 30.18 -8.47 -19.26
N GLY A 534 30.66 -7.62 -20.17
CA GLY A 534 31.07 -7.98 -21.53
C GLY A 534 30.06 -8.56 -22.53
N HIS A 535 28.77 -8.75 -22.21
CA HIS A 535 27.77 -9.09 -23.24
C HIS A 535 26.27 -9.00 -22.85
N THR A 536 25.90 -8.38 -21.74
CA THR A 536 24.47 -8.33 -21.33
C THR A 536 23.87 -6.99 -21.68
N VAL A 537 23.51 -6.85 -22.96
CA VAL A 537 22.55 -5.88 -23.53
C VAL A 537 22.76 -4.44 -23.10
N SER A 538 23.14 -3.62 -24.07
CA SER A 538 23.02 -2.17 -23.98
C SER A 538 21.56 -1.74 -23.78
N ILE A 539 21.05 -1.85 -22.54
CA ILE A 539 19.75 -1.33 -22.10
C ILE A 539 19.70 0.18 -22.33
N SER A 540 20.87 0.83 -22.38
CA SER A 540 21.02 2.24 -22.71
C SER A 540 21.00 2.58 -24.21
N LYS A 541 21.25 1.64 -25.15
CA LYS A 541 21.20 1.93 -26.62
C LYS A 541 19.91 1.49 -27.29
N THR A 542 19.25 0.42 -26.84
CA THR A 542 18.04 -0.06 -27.53
C THR A 542 16.89 0.96 -27.46
N LEU A 543 16.78 1.72 -26.36
CA LEU A 543 15.78 2.79 -26.20
C LEU A 543 16.06 4.03 -27.06
N LEU A 544 17.32 4.42 -27.26
CA LEU A 544 17.66 5.55 -28.13
C LEU A 544 17.35 5.27 -29.61
N THR A 545 17.20 4.01 -30.01
CA THR A 545 16.95 3.64 -31.41
C THR A 545 15.45 3.50 -31.71
N GLU A 546 14.62 3.14 -30.72
CA GLU A 546 13.15 3.11 -30.88
C GLU A 546 12.51 4.50 -30.75
N ASP A 547 12.95 5.34 -29.79
CA ASP A 547 12.42 6.71 -29.66
C ASP A 547 12.84 7.62 -30.83
N ALA A 548 14.02 7.40 -31.42
CA ALA A 548 14.44 8.12 -32.63
C ALA A 548 13.63 7.73 -33.88
N ASN A 549 13.11 6.51 -33.94
CA ASN A 549 12.30 6.04 -35.07
C ASN A 549 10.79 6.30 -34.89
N SER A 550 10.29 6.43 -33.65
CA SER A 550 8.87 6.76 -33.40
C SER A 550 8.57 8.26 -33.50
N GLY A 551 9.57 9.14 -33.43
CA GLY A 551 9.39 10.60 -33.54
C GLY A 551 9.18 11.14 -34.96
N TYR A 552 9.25 10.29 -36.00
CA TYR A 552 9.16 10.71 -37.41
C TYR A 552 7.95 10.17 -38.19
N THR A 553 6.97 9.53 -37.51
CA THR A 553 5.72 9.14 -38.19
C THR A 553 4.50 9.31 -37.29
N LYS A 554 3.69 10.30 -37.70
CA LYS A 554 2.32 10.68 -37.31
C LYS A 554 2.16 11.68 -36.18
#